data_AF-A0A0D2N1F3-F1
#
_entry.id   AF-A0A0D2N1F3-F1
#
_cell.length_a   1.000
_cell.length_b   1.000
_cell.length_c   1.000
_cell.angle_alpha   90.00
_cell.angle_beta   90.00
_cell.angle_gamma   90.00
#
_symmetry.space_group_name_H-M   'P 1'
#
loop_
_entity.id
_entity.type
_entity.pdbx_description
1 polymer ?
#
loop_
_entity_poly.entity_id
_entity_poly.type
_entity_poly.pdbx_seq_one_letter_code
_entity_poly.pdbx_strand_id
1 'polypeptide(L)'
;MKTKEAAAFKEYLQHQHSLVLGEDWSPKITCWARLLLPNGQISRSQWKEGLKPINKIRTARNVKFHVNDSVSFGEIQYYFQCCIKGILLTLAVVLVYSPPLPDLLIQSHGTFASCKYLGDSNITIIDATCIKAVVAMIPHSPAGITDDSRYFFLVEQPGLDVANLAGTAVVSDGDAELS
;
A
#
# COMPACT_ATOMS: atom_id res chain seq x y z
N MET A 1 1.48 17.59 -0.92
CA MET A 1 0.72 16.57 -0.17
C MET A 1 -0.64 17.15 0.20
N LYS A 2 -1.74 16.40 0.08
CA LYS A 2 -3.08 16.87 0.46
C LYS A 2 -3.22 16.96 1.98
N THR A 3 -4.19 17.72 2.50
CA THR A 3 -4.36 17.94 3.96
C THR A 3 -4.48 16.65 4.78
N LYS A 4 -5.28 15.67 4.32
CA LYS A 4 -5.44 14.38 5.01
C LYS A 4 -4.15 13.54 4.99
N GLU A 5 -3.44 13.54 3.87
CA GLU A 5 -2.16 12.85 3.73
C GLU A 5 -1.09 13.48 4.65
N ALA A 6 -1.10 14.82 4.77
CA ALA A 6 -0.19 15.54 5.66
C ALA A 6 -0.50 15.24 7.14
N ALA A 7 -1.78 15.14 7.52
CA ALA A 7 -2.18 14.71 8.86
C ALA A 7 -1.70 13.28 9.17
N ALA A 8 -1.93 12.33 8.25
CA ALA A 8 -1.42 10.96 8.40
C ALA A 8 0.11 10.91 8.48
N PHE A 9 0.82 11.78 7.76
CA PHE A 9 2.27 11.85 7.84
C PHE A 9 2.77 12.44 9.16
N LYS A 10 2.08 13.45 9.72
CA LYS A 10 2.37 13.94 11.08
C LYS A 10 2.19 12.84 12.12
N GLU A 11 1.09 12.10 12.03
CA GLU A 11 0.82 10.96 12.91
C GLU A 11 1.93 9.91 12.82
N TYR A 12 2.34 9.53 11.61
CA TYR A 12 3.47 8.63 11.40
C TYR A 12 4.77 9.13 12.06
N LEU A 13 5.11 10.40 11.85
CA LEU A 13 6.33 11.01 12.43
C LEU A 13 6.29 11.05 13.96
N GLN A 14 5.12 11.32 14.54
CA GLN A 14 4.93 11.34 15.98
C GLN A 14 5.05 9.93 16.57
N HIS A 15 4.37 8.94 16.00
CA HIS A 15 4.34 7.59 16.55
C HIS A 15 5.62 6.80 16.29
N GLN A 16 6.17 6.87 15.08
CA GLN A 16 7.33 6.05 14.68
C GLN A 16 8.67 6.71 14.97
N HIS A 17 8.71 8.06 15.05
CA HIS A 17 9.96 8.79 15.20
C HIS A 17 9.97 9.78 16.37
N SER A 18 8.89 9.86 17.15
CA SER A 18 8.75 10.81 18.28
C SER A 18 8.99 12.26 17.87
N LEU A 19 8.61 12.62 16.64
CA LEU A 19 8.73 13.97 16.10
C LEU A 19 7.36 14.65 16.09
N VAL A 20 7.23 15.71 16.88
CA VAL A 20 6.02 16.54 16.92
C VAL A 20 6.24 17.77 16.04
N LEU A 21 5.33 17.98 15.10
CA LEU A 21 5.38 19.07 14.14
C LEU A 21 4.24 20.06 14.42
N GLY A 22 4.48 21.35 14.15
CA GLY A 22 3.45 22.39 14.33
C GLY A 22 2.22 22.18 13.46
N GLU A 23 1.10 22.81 13.83
CA GLU A 23 -0.19 22.70 13.12
C GLU A 23 -0.09 23.14 11.66
N ASP A 24 0.68 24.18 11.37
CA ASP A 24 0.86 24.73 10.01
C ASP A 24 1.89 23.98 9.16
N TRP A 25 2.49 22.91 9.66
CA TRP A 25 3.48 22.16 8.90
C TRP A 25 2.88 21.50 7.66
N SER A 26 3.46 21.81 6.51
CA SER A 26 3.09 21.27 5.20
C SER A 26 4.33 20.76 4.47
N PRO A 27 4.45 19.44 4.23
CA PRO A 27 5.63 18.86 3.60
C PRO A 27 5.59 19.07 2.09
N LYS A 28 6.72 19.54 1.54
CA LYS A 28 7.01 19.46 0.10
C LYS A 28 7.69 18.12 -0.17
N ILE A 29 7.07 17.31 -1.00
CA ILE A 29 7.55 15.96 -1.33
C ILE A 29 7.59 15.75 -2.84
N THR A 30 8.54 14.94 -3.27
CA THR A 30 8.55 14.36 -4.61
C THR A 30 7.84 13.01 -4.54
N CYS A 31 6.83 12.84 -5.39
CA CYS A 31 6.03 11.62 -5.46
C CYS A 31 6.59 10.66 -6.51
N TRP A 32 6.68 9.38 -6.18
CA TRP A 32 7.15 8.29 -7.04
C TRP A 32 6.03 7.30 -7.30
N ALA A 33 6.03 6.72 -8.51
CA ALA A 33 4.93 5.89 -9.00
C ALA A 33 5.18 4.38 -8.96
N ARG A 34 6.42 3.96 -8.71
CA ARG A 34 6.84 2.57 -8.77
C ARG A 34 7.83 2.29 -7.65
N LEU A 35 7.72 1.11 -7.06
CA LEU A 35 8.67 0.58 -6.09
C LEU A 35 8.94 -0.88 -6.44
N LEU A 36 10.22 -1.24 -6.55
CA LEU A 36 10.65 -2.63 -6.63
C LEU A 36 10.67 -3.21 -5.21
N LEU A 37 9.88 -4.25 -4.98
CA LEU A 37 9.82 -4.95 -3.69
C LEU A 37 10.95 -5.98 -3.58
N PRO A 38 11.36 -6.35 -2.35
CA PRO A 38 12.41 -7.36 -2.14
C PRO A 38 12.14 -8.71 -2.82
N ASN A 39 10.87 -9.05 -3.01
CA ASN A 39 10.42 -10.28 -3.68
C ASN A 39 10.43 -10.18 -5.22
N GLY A 40 10.98 -9.09 -5.79
CA GLY A 40 11.06 -8.85 -7.24
C GLY A 40 9.79 -8.28 -7.88
N GLN A 41 8.68 -8.15 -7.15
CA GLN A 41 7.47 -7.53 -7.69
C GLN A 41 7.64 -6.01 -7.82
N ILE A 42 7.03 -5.43 -8.86
CA ILE A 42 6.94 -3.96 -9.00
C ILE A 42 5.58 -3.51 -8.51
N SER A 43 5.54 -2.88 -7.35
CA SER A 43 4.35 -2.20 -6.86
C SER A 43 4.21 -0.84 -7.52
N ARG A 44 2.99 -0.50 -7.95
CA ARG A 44 2.66 0.71 -8.70
C ARG A 44 1.75 1.62 -7.88
N SER A 45 1.66 2.89 -8.27
CA SER A 45 0.81 3.85 -7.57
C SER A 45 -0.45 4.22 -8.35
N GLN A 46 -1.52 4.56 -7.63
CA GLN A 46 -2.78 5.09 -8.17
C GLN A 46 -2.53 6.29 -9.08
N TRP A 47 -1.69 7.23 -8.66
CA TRP A 47 -1.50 8.51 -9.34
C TRP A 47 -1.13 8.40 -10.83
N LYS A 48 -0.27 7.44 -11.20
CA LYS A 48 0.14 7.26 -12.61
C LYS A 48 -0.58 6.12 -13.31
N GLU A 49 -1.16 5.17 -12.58
CA GLU A 49 -1.92 4.07 -13.20
C GLU A 49 -3.34 4.49 -13.58
N GLY A 50 -3.98 5.39 -12.79
CA GLY A 50 -5.30 5.94 -13.11
C GLY A 50 -5.36 6.79 -14.38
N LEU A 51 -4.20 7.16 -14.94
CA LEU A 51 -4.08 7.86 -16.23
C LEU A 51 -4.11 6.91 -17.44
N LYS A 52 -4.11 5.59 -17.21
CA LYS A 52 -4.14 4.59 -18.27
C LYS A 52 -5.57 4.15 -18.56
N PRO A 53 -5.90 3.85 -19.83
CA PRO A 53 -7.20 3.27 -20.14
C PRO A 53 -7.35 1.90 -19.46
N ILE A 54 -8.57 1.60 -18.99
CA ILE A 54 -8.90 0.43 -18.16
C ILE A 54 -8.40 -0.90 -18.76
N ASN A 55 -8.37 -1.01 -20.09
CA ASN A 55 -7.93 -2.18 -20.84
C ASN A 55 -6.40 -2.36 -20.90
N LYS A 56 -5.60 -1.41 -20.39
CA LYS A 56 -4.13 -1.47 -20.33
C LYS A 56 -3.59 -1.46 -18.90
N ILE A 57 -4.46 -1.56 -17.90
CA ILE A 57 -4.07 -1.59 -16.49
C ILE A 57 -3.77 -3.04 -16.10
N ARG A 58 -2.50 -3.34 -15.82
CA ARG A 58 -2.12 -4.50 -14.99
C ARG A 58 -2.09 -3.99 -13.55
N THR A 59 -3.19 -4.15 -12.83
CA THR A 59 -3.43 -3.56 -11.50
C THR A 59 -2.40 -4.07 -10.51
N ALA A 60 -1.34 -3.30 -10.26
CA ALA A 60 -0.27 -3.63 -9.31
C ALA A 60 -0.18 -2.62 -8.16
N ARG A 61 -1.31 -1.97 -7.86
CA ARG A 61 -1.43 -0.91 -6.85
C ARG A 61 -1.79 -1.41 -5.46
N ASN A 62 -2.37 -2.60 -5.38
CA ASN A 62 -2.79 -3.17 -4.10
C ASN A 62 -1.64 -3.98 -3.51
N VAL A 63 -1.40 -3.77 -2.24
CA VAL A 63 -0.31 -4.42 -1.52
C VAL A 63 -0.79 -5.08 -0.23
N LYS A 64 -0.12 -6.17 0.12
CA LYS A 64 -0.11 -6.76 1.45
C LYS A 64 1.07 -6.19 2.21
N PHE A 65 0.84 -5.69 3.41
CA PHE A 65 1.87 -5.10 4.25
C PHE A 65 1.65 -5.45 5.72
N HIS A 66 2.73 -5.45 6.51
CA HIS A 66 2.69 -5.76 7.94
C HIS A 66 2.98 -4.51 8.76
N VAL A 67 2.10 -4.19 9.71
CA VAL A 67 2.31 -3.12 10.71
C VAL A 67 1.95 -3.69 12.07
N ASN A 68 2.85 -3.57 13.06
CA ASN A 68 2.64 -4.08 14.42
C ASN A 68 2.15 -5.55 14.44
N ASP A 69 2.84 -6.42 13.70
CA ASP A 69 2.53 -7.86 13.54
C ASP A 69 1.15 -8.19 12.94
N SER A 70 0.43 -7.19 12.45
CA SER A 70 -0.87 -7.35 11.82
C SER A 70 -0.76 -7.23 10.30
N VAL A 71 -1.41 -8.16 9.59
CA VAL A 71 -1.49 -8.15 8.13
C VAL A 71 -2.59 -7.18 7.71
N SER A 72 -2.25 -6.23 6.84
CA SER A 72 -3.19 -5.28 6.26
C SER A 72 -3.07 -5.27 4.74
N PHE A 73 -4.14 -4.82 4.10
CA PHE A 73 -4.21 -4.64 2.65
C PHE A 73 -4.54 -3.20 2.33
N GLY A 74 -3.99 -2.67 1.25
CA GLY A 74 -4.26 -1.29 0.86
C GLY A 74 -3.83 -0.96 -0.56
N GLU A 75 -4.41 0.11 -1.10
CA GLU A 75 -4.04 0.67 -2.39
C GLU A 75 -2.98 1.77 -2.22
N ILE A 76 -1.83 1.59 -2.87
CA ILE A 76 -0.78 2.60 -2.92
C ILE A 76 -1.23 3.80 -3.73
N GLN A 77 -1.24 4.98 -3.09
CA GLN A 77 -1.52 6.24 -3.75
C GLN A 77 -0.28 6.80 -4.46
N TYR A 78 0.84 6.84 -3.74
CA TYR A 78 2.18 7.17 -4.23
C TYR A 78 3.23 6.87 -3.16
N TYR A 79 4.50 6.81 -3.59
CA TYR A 79 5.66 6.72 -2.73
C TYR A 79 6.33 8.09 -2.61
N PHE A 80 7.09 8.31 -1.55
CA PHE A 80 7.93 9.49 -1.41
C PHE A 80 9.14 9.17 -0.54
N GLN A 81 10.15 10.02 -0.61
CA GLN A 81 11.31 9.94 0.25
C GLN A 81 11.39 11.17 1.14
N CYS A 82 11.85 10.98 2.36
CA CYS A 82 12.10 12.06 3.30
C CYS A 82 13.30 11.74 4.18
N CYS A 83 13.98 12.78 4.65
CA CYS A 83 15.07 12.65 5.60
C CYS A 83 14.53 12.86 7.02
N ILE A 84 14.65 11.84 7.87
CA ILE A 84 14.20 11.87 9.26
C ILE A 84 15.42 11.58 10.13
N LYS A 85 15.82 12.55 10.96
CA LYS A 85 17.00 12.46 11.84
C LYS A 85 18.29 12.06 11.09
N GLY A 86 18.46 12.54 9.86
CA GLY A 86 19.63 12.24 9.02
C GLY A 86 19.54 10.93 8.23
N ILE A 87 18.46 10.17 8.37
CA ILE A 87 18.24 8.91 7.65
C ILE A 87 17.23 9.15 6.53
N LEU A 88 17.61 8.79 5.29
CA LEU A 88 16.70 8.80 4.14
C LEU A 88 15.77 7.59 4.23
N LEU A 89 14.47 7.84 4.40
CA LEU A 89 13.44 6.81 4.43
C LEU A 89 12.59 6.87 3.16
N THR A 90 12.15 5.70 2.70
CA THR A 90 11.18 5.58 1.62
C THR A 90 9.84 5.19 2.22
N LEU A 91 8.85 6.06 2.08
CA LEU A 91 7.52 5.91 2.66
C LEU A 91 6.48 5.75 1.56
N ALA A 92 5.35 5.13 1.90
CA ALA A 92 4.22 4.94 1.03
C ALA A 92 2.96 5.57 1.63
N VAL A 93 2.19 6.28 0.81
CA VAL A 93 0.83 6.69 1.13
C VAL A 93 -0.12 5.60 0.69
N VAL A 94 -0.90 5.06 1.62
CA VAL A 94 -1.75 3.88 1.39
C VAL A 94 -3.18 4.19 1.80
N LEU A 95 -4.13 3.86 0.93
CA LEU A 95 -5.55 3.74 1.30
C LEU A 95 -5.81 2.34 1.81
N VAL A 96 -6.04 2.20 3.11
CA VAL A 96 -6.13 0.89 3.76
C VAL A 96 -7.55 0.35 3.65
N TYR A 97 -7.68 -0.93 3.29
CA TYR A 97 -8.97 -1.63 3.33
C TYR A 97 -9.33 -1.98 4.78
N SER A 98 -10.60 -2.31 5.04
CA SER A 98 -10.96 -2.88 6.34
C SER A 98 -10.26 -4.23 6.57
N PRO A 99 -10.19 -4.69 7.83
CA PRO A 99 -9.94 -6.10 8.11
C PRO A 99 -10.91 -7.00 7.32
N PRO A 100 -10.49 -8.23 6.95
CA PRO A 100 -11.38 -9.19 6.32
C PRO A 100 -12.62 -9.46 7.18
N LEU A 101 -13.77 -9.64 6.53
CA LEU A 101 -15.02 -9.99 7.21
C LEU A 101 -14.85 -11.32 7.96
N PRO A 102 -14.99 -11.32 9.31
CA PRO A 102 -14.68 -12.51 10.11
C PRO A 102 -15.51 -13.73 9.73
N ASP A 103 -16.82 -13.55 9.51
CA ASP A 103 -17.73 -14.67 9.21
C ASP A 103 -17.35 -15.38 7.91
N LEU A 104 -17.05 -14.62 6.84
CA LEU A 104 -16.64 -15.18 5.56
C LEU A 104 -15.25 -15.83 5.65
N LEU A 105 -14.34 -15.23 6.40
CA LEU A 105 -13.00 -15.77 6.61
C LEU A 105 -13.05 -17.09 7.38
N ILE A 106 -13.88 -17.18 8.43
CA ILE A 106 -14.06 -18.39 9.24
C ILE A 106 -14.74 -19.48 8.42
N GLN A 107 -15.86 -19.18 7.75
CA GLN A 107 -16.61 -20.16 6.94
C GLN A 107 -15.78 -20.73 5.79
N SER A 108 -14.86 -19.92 5.24
CA SER A 108 -13.93 -20.34 4.18
C SER A 108 -12.63 -20.95 4.70
N HIS A 109 -12.47 -21.17 6.01
CA HIS A 109 -11.22 -21.67 6.59
C HIS A 109 -9.99 -20.83 6.21
N GLY A 110 -10.16 -19.50 6.12
CA GLY A 110 -9.10 -18.56 5.81
C GLY A 110 -8.82 -18.35 4.32
N THR A 111 -9.53 -19.04 3.41
CA THR A 111 -9.26 -18.92 1.97
C THR A 111 -9.96 -17.72 1.33
N PHE A 112 -11.02 -17.20 1.96
CA PHE A 112 -11.81 -16.10 1.42
C PHE A 112 -11.72 -14.82 2.26
N ALA A 113 -10.67 -14.03 2.02
CA ALA A 113 -10.50 -12.72 2.65
C ALA A 113 -11.22 -11.62 1.86
N SER A 114 -12.40 -11.21 2.33
CA SER A 114 -13.17 -10.10 1.77
C SER A 114 -13.06 -8.86 2.65
N CYS A 115 -12.54 -7.77 2.09
CA CYS A 115 -12.35 -6.50 2.78
C CYS A 115 -13.28 -5.41 2.23
N LYS A 116 -13.73 -4.51 3.09
CA LYS A 116 -14.52 -3.32 2.70
C LYS A 116 -13.58 -2.19 2.29
N TYR A 117 -13.94 -1.47 1.23
CA TYR A 117 -13.31 -0.21 0.88
C TYR A 117 -13.84 0.90 1.79
N LEU A 118 -12.97 1.47 2.63
CA LEU A 118 -13.32 2.48 3.63
C LEU A 118 -13.36 3.92 3.10
N GLY A 119 -13.32 4.08 1.77
CA GLY A 119 -13.30 5.40 1.13
C GLY A 119 -11.91 6.03 1.09
N ASP A 120 -11.82 7.18 0.43
CA ASP A 120 -10.56 7.89 0.16
C ASP A 120 -10.00 8.62 1.40
N SER A 121 -10.60 8.39 2.57
CA SER A 121 -10.22 9.04 3.83
C SER A 121 -9.41 8.14 4.74
N ASN A 122 -9.40 6.83 4.51
CA ASN A 122 -8.62 5.89 5.32
C ASN A 122 -7.17 5.82 4.85
N ILE A 123 -6.48 6.96 4.96
CA ILE A 123 -5.10 7.15 4.50
C ILE A 123 -4.16 6.85 5.67
N THR A 124 -3.13 6.04 5.40
CA THR A 124 -2.05 5.77 6.34
C THR A 124 -0.71 5.90 5.64
N ILE A 125 0.30 6.36 6.37
CA ILE A 125 1.69 6.35 5.93
C ILE A 125 2.38 5.14 6.52
N ILE A 126 3.08 4.38 5.68
CA ILE A 126 3.88 3.24 6.12
C ILE A 126 5.31 3.36 5.59
N ASP A 127 6.25 2.73 6.27
CA ASP A 127 7.57 2.45 5.71
C ASP A 127 7.42 1.46 4.54
N ALA A 128 8.09 1.73 3.42
CA ALA A 128 8.03 0.87 2.24
C ALA A 128 8.50 -0.56 2.52
N THR A 129 9.37 -0.77 3.51
CA THR A 129 9.84 -2.09 3.95
C THR A 129 8.77 -2.96 4.60
N CYS A 130 7.66 -2.35 5.04
CA CYS A 130 6.49 -3.06 5.54
C CYS A 130 5.74 -3.80 4.43
N ILE A 131 5.91 -3.40 3.17
CA ILE A 131 5.24 -4.01 2.02
C ILE A 131 5.86 -5.37 1.72
N LYS A 132 5.02 -6.42 1.73
CA LYS A 132 5.45 -7.82 1.55
C LYS A 132 5.15 -8.37 0.17
N ALA A 133 4.04 -7.95 -0.44
CA ALA A 133 3.68 -8.38 -1.78
C ALA A 133 2.71 -7.42 -2.45
N VAL A 134 2.72 -7.41 -3.78
CA VAL A 134 1.61 -6.94 -4.61
C VAL A 134 0.54 -8.03 -4.63
N VAL A 135 -0.70 -7.63 -4.36
CA VAL A 135 -1.87 -8.50 -4.36
C VAL A 135 -2.94 -7.98 -5.30
N ALA A 136 -3.88 -8.82 -5.69
CA ALA A 136 -5.07 -8.39 -6.39
C ALA A 136 -6.23 -8.24 -5.39
N MET A 137 -6.90 -7.09 -5.44
CA MET A 137 -8.14 -6.84 -4.70
C MET A 137 -9.25 -6.73 -5.74
N ILE A 138 -10.10 -7.75 -5.82
CA ILE A 138 -11.10 -7.88 -6.89
C ILE A 138 -12.47 -7.42 -6.37
N PRO A 139 -13.11 -6.41 -6.99
CA PRO A 139 -14.45 -5.98 -6.60
C PRO A 139 -15.44 -7.14 -6.64
N HIS A 140 -16.24 -7.29 -5.59
CA HIS A 140 -17.30 -8.31 -5.52
C HIS A 140 -18.42 -7.90 -4.57
N SER A 141 -19.51 -8.68 -4.57
CA SER A 141 -20.67 -8.49 -3.71
C SER A 141 -20.85 -9.75 -2.84
N PRO A 142 -20.41 -9.74 -1.57
CA PRO A 142 -20.56 -10.88 -0.69
C PRO A 142 -22.03 -11.24 -0.47
N ALA A 143 -22.36 -12.53 -0.57
CA ALA A 143 -23.72 -13.00 -0.31
C ALA A 143 -24.12 -12.72 1.14
N GLY A 144 -25.34 -12.23 1.35
CA GLY A 144 -25.86 -11.89 2.68
C GLY A 144 -25.53 -10.49 3.18
N ILE A 145 -24.74 -9.70 2.43
CA ILE A 145 -24.51 -8.28 2.72
C ILE A 145 -25.30 -7.43 1.73
N THR A 146 -26.23 -6.64 2.25
CA THR A 146 -27.13 -5.78 1.46
C THR A 146 -26.79 -4.29 1.60
N ASP A 147 -25.62 -3.96 2.15
CA ASP A 147 -25.19 -2.57 2.21
C ASP A 147 -24.65 -2.10 0.84
N ASP A 148 -24.70 -0.80 0.57
CA ASP A 148 -24.17 -0.22 -0.68
C ASP A 148 -22.63 -0.10 -0.67
N SER A 149 -21.95 -0.85 0.20
CA SER A 149 -20.51 -0.76 0.34
C SER A 149 -19.80 -1.55 -0.74
N ARG A 150 -18.62 -1.06 -1.12
CA ARG A 150 -17.75 -1.76 -2.05
C ARG A 150 -16.87 -2.75 -1.30
N TYR A 151 -17.02 -4.03 -1.60
CA TYR A 151 -16.16 -5.09 -1.08
C TYR A 151 -15.18 -5.57 -2.13
N PHE A 152 -14.04 -6.04 -1.67
CA PHE A 152 -12.97 -6.55 -2.49
C PHE A 152 -12.46 -7.87 -1.91
N PHE A 153 -12.36 -8.88 -2.76
CA PHE A 153 -11.81 -10.17 -2.42
C PHE A 153 -10.31 -10.21 -2.75
N LEU A 154 -9.50 -10.68 -1.80
CA LEU A 154 -8.06 -10.85 -1.94
C LEU A 154 -7.73 -12.04 -2.84
N VAL A 155 -6.86 -11.81 -3.82
CA VAL A 155 -6.20 -12.86 -4.59
C VAL A 155 -4.69 -12.66 -4.50
N GLU A 156 -4.02 -13.61 -3.86
CA GLU A 156 -2.56 -13.68 -3.83
C GLU A 156 -2.04 -14.43 -5.05
N GLN A 157 -0.86 -14.02 -5.56
CA GLN A 157 -0.22 -14.72 -6.65
C GLN A 157 0.39 -16.03 -6.14
N PRO A 158 -0.02 -17.22 -6.65
CA PRO A 158 0.54 -18.49 -6.21
C PRO A 158 2.05 -18.59 -6.52
N GLY A 159 2.82 -19.21 -5.62
CA GLY A 159 4.24 -19.56 -5.85
C GLY A 159 5.29 -18.56 -5.36
N LEU A 160 4.89 -17.46 -4.70
CA LEU A 160 5.83 -16.42 -4.23
C LEU A 160 6.62 -16.84 -2.97
N ASP A 161 6.03 -17.64 -2.08
CA ASP A 161 6.71 -18.15 -0.88
C ASP A 161 7.86 -19.13 -1.21
N VAL A 162 7.92 -19.65 -2.44
CA VAL A 162 8.97 -20.58 -2.88
C VAL A 162 10.24 -19.84 -3.34
N ALA A 163 10.12 -18.57 -3.76
CA ALA A 163 11.22 -17.80 -4.35
C ALA A 163 12.15 -17.15 -3.32
N ASN A 164 11.67 -16.87 -2.10
CA ASN A 164 12.48 -16.23 -1.05
C ASN A 164 13.57 -17.14 -0.45
N LEU A 165 13.67 -18.41 -0.87
CA LEU A 165 14.77 -19.31 -0.49
C LEU A 165 15.99 -19.20 -1.42
N ALA A 166 15.88 -18.52 -2.56
CA ALA A 166 16.96 -18.41 -3.54
C ALA A 166 17.47 -16.95 -3.60
N GLY A 167 18.31 -16.59 -2.64
CA GLY A 167 18.97 -15.30 -2.63
C GLY A 167 19.94 -15.16 -3.81
N THR A 168 19.70 -14.17 -4.67
CA THR A 168 20.75 -13.53 -5.48
C THR A 168 20.40 -12.07 -5.72
N ALA A 169 21.25 -11.18 -5.18
CA ALA A 169 21.20 -9.75 -5.44
C ALA A 169 21.56 -9.47 -6.91
N VAL A 170 20.77 -8.64 -7.58
CA VAL A 170 21.20 -7.93 -8.78
C VAL A 170 20.84 -6.46 -8.64
N VAL A 171 21.88 -5.64 -8.52
CA VAL A 171 21.89 -4.20 -8.73
C VAL A 171 21.47 -3.91 -10.18
N SER A 172 20.65 -2.88 -10.39
CA SER A 172 20.56 -2.24 -11.70
C SER A 172 20.21 -0.77 -11.57
N ASP A 173 20.95 0.00 -12.35
CA ASP A 173 21.21 1.43 -12.34
C ASP A 173 19.99 2.35 -12.46
N GLY A 174 20.21 3.57 -11.96
CA GLY A 174 19.25 4.66 -12.01
C GLY A 174 19.22 5.39 -13.34
N ASP A 175 18.04 5.93 -13.65
CA ASP A 175 17.86 7.01 -14.62
C ASP A 175 17.09 8.14 -13.93
N ALA A 176 17.84 9.18 -13.54
CA ALA A 176 17.29 10.49 -13.23
C ALA A 176 17.36 11.33 -14.50
N GLU A 177 16.22 11.60 -15.14
CA GLU A 177 16.12 12.68 -16.13
C GLU A 177 15.54 13.93 -15.47
N LEU A 178 16.39 14.94 -15.39
CA LEU A 178 16.08 16.34 -15.16
C LEU A 178 15.61 16.98 -16.47
N SER A 179 14.48 17.68 -16.42
CA SER A 179 14.26 18.94 -17.15
C SER A 179 13.14 19.73 -16.48
#